data_AF-A0A7W1YLR0-F1
#
_entry.id   AF-A0A7W1YLR0-F1
#
_cell.length_a   1.000
_cell.length_b   1.000
_cell.length_c   1.000
_cell.angle_alpha   90.00
_cell.angle_beta   90.00
_cell.angle_gamma   90.00
#
_symmetry.space_group_name_H-M   'P 1'
#
loop_
_entity.id
_entity.type
_entity.pdbx_description
1 polymer ?
#
loop_
_entity_poly.entity_id
_entity_poly.type
_entity_poly.pdbx_seq_one_letter_code
_entity_poly.pdbx_strand_id
1 'polypeptide(L)'
;MRKFYGLVLLFALIVTGCGRPPTGSATNDMVGEVVQTKAATTVTQPSETTVPEATNSPALATVSTTSLPSSTDDPLRTDAAMMAKGLGISVDEAVHRLQMQNSIGTLGTALEQREAATFGGLWIQQQPVYRVVVAFTRNGNATIQPYVAHTALADLIDVRTVAVTYTELQEAQKQADQLLPRLGISFSSGINVQANRVEVNITDRVLFDAALQRANAKLPDHVVAITAYEPLRGPLPFPITPEPQIAFPQLRMRSAAFMAALLEGKLIEQDGCLRVRPSDSGPSDLVIWQPDYFVNRNGLRIEILDRTGTVVARVGDVVDVGGGETSMTQELEQQMRMPLPKQCDGPYWLMGELDVKK
;
A
#
# COMPACT_ATOMS: atom_id res chain seq x y z
N MET A 1 19.17 17.55 -2.15
CA MET A 1 19.47 16.11 -2.09
C MET A 1 18.21 15.35 -1.65
N ARG A 2 17.19 15.31 -2.50
CA ARG A 2 15.86 14.71 -2.24
C ARG A 2 15.40 14.00 -3.51
N LYS A 3 15.97 12.83 -3.81
CA LYS A 3 15.51 11.91 -4.85
C LYS A 3 16.15 10.56 -4.52
N PHE A 4 15.50 9.66 -3.80
CA PHE A 4 15.79 8.21 -3.80
C PHE A 4 14.86 7.38 -2.90
N TYR A 5 14.04 7.98 -2.03
CA TYR A 5 13.17 7.21 -1.13
C TYR A 5 11.85 6.68 -1.73
N GLY A 6 11.41 7.20 -2.89
CA GLY A 6 10.09 6.87 -3.46
C GLY A 6 10.00 5.53 -4.23
N LEU A 7 11.11 4.87 -4.54
CA LEU A 7 11.08 3.66 -5.40
C LEU A 7 11.10 2.34 -4.60
N VAL A 8 11.42 2.39 -3.30
CA VAL A 8 11.54 1.18 -2.47
C VAL A 8 10.19 0.72 -1.90
N LEU A 9 9.22 1.62 -1.71
CA LEU A 9 7.92 1.27 -1.13
C LEU A 9 6.92 0.63 -2.12
N LEU A 10 7.06 0.84 -3.43
CA LEU A 10 6.04 0.39 -4.40
C LEU A 10 6.02 -1.13 -4.61
N PHE A 11 7.08 -1.86 -4.24
CA PHE A 11 7.17 -3.31 -4.47
C PHE A 11 6.99 -4.19 -3.23
N ALA A 12 6.94 -3.61 -2.02
CA ALA A 12 6.68 -4.37 -0.79
C ALA A 12 5.21 -4.82 -0.68
N LEU A 13 4.28 -4.20 -1.42
CA LEU A 13 2.85 -4.47 -1.37
C LEU A 13 2.36 -5.64 -2.27
N ILE A 14 3.21 -6.21 -3.13
CA ILE A 14 2.77 -7.22 -4.11
C ILE A 14 2.84 -8.67 -3.57
N VAL A 15 3.43 -8.91 -2.38
CA VAL A 15 3.62 -10.28 -1.85
C VAL A 15 2.89 -10.55 -0.52
N THR A 16 1.96 -9.68 -0.10
CA THR A 16 0.97 -10.02 0.94
C THR A 16 -0.36 -10.36 0.29
N GLY A 17 -0.67 -11.66 0.25
CA GLY A 17 -1.87 -12.19 -0.39
C GLY A 17 -3.16 -11.55 0.12
N CYS A 18 -3.93 -10.99 -0.81
CA CYS A 18 -5.35 -10.70 -0.64
C CYS A 18 -6.13 -12.02 -0.49
N GLY A 19 -6.20 -12.54 0.74
CA GLY A 19 -7.20 -13.52 1.14
C GLY A 19 -8.45 -12.80 1.62
N ARG A 20 -9.50 -12.75 0.79
CA ARG A 20 -10.86 -12.35 1.21
C ARG A 20 -11.32 -13.27 2.35
N PRO A 21 -11.82 -12.74 3.48
CA PRO A 21 -12.52 -13.57 4.46
C PRO A 21 -13.87 -14.02 3.89
N PRO A 22 -14.30 -15.27 4.08
CA PRO A 22 -15.64 -15.71 3.70
C PRO A 22 -16.68 -15.06 4.63
N THR A 23 -17.61 -14.33 4.03
CA THR A 23 -18.85 -13.88 4.66
C THR A 23 -19.71 -15.10 5.00
N GLY A 24 -19.80 -15.44 6.28
CA GLY A 24 -20.78 -16.38 6.82
C GLY A 24 -21.65 -15.65 7.84
N SER A 25 -22.88 -15.30 7.45
CA SER A 25 -23.94 -14.89 8.38
C SER A 25 -25.22 -15.64 8.04
N ALA A 26 -25.62 -16.46 9.01
CA ALA A 26 -26.99 -16.81 9.40
C ALA A 26 -28.01 -17.22 8.31
N THR A 27 -28.35 -18.51 8.30
CA THR A 27 -29.62 -19.04 7.79
C THR A 27 -30.60 -19.26 8.94
N ASN A 28 -31.76 -18.59 8.87
CA ASN A 28 -33.13 -19.12 9.08
C ASN A 28 -34.08 -17.94 9.36
N ASP A 29 -35.00 -17.64 8.44
CA ASP A 29 -36.36 -18.20 8.46
C ASP A 29 -37.26 -17.64 7.33
N MET A 30 -37.87 -18.59 6.63
CA MET A 30 -39.22 -18.67 6.03
C MET A 30 -39.93 -17.51 5.28
N VAL A 31 -40.66 -17.99 4.26
CA VAL A 31 -41.81 -17.44 3.51
C VAL A 31 -41.44 -16.49 2.37
N GLY A 32 -41.80 -16.67 1.09
CA GLY A 32 -42.71 -17.56 0.38
C GLY A 32 -42.98 -16.93 -1.00
N GLU A 33 -43.55 -17.72 -1.94
CA GLU A 33 -44.22 -17.27 -3.17
C GLU A 33 -43.35 -17.01 -4.43
N VAL A 34 -43.22 -17.97 -5.36
CA VAL A 34 -44.04 -18.26 -6.58
C VAL A 34 -43.93 -17.17 -7.68
N VAL A 35 -43.44 -17.56 -8.87
CA VAL A 35 -44.10 -17.47 -10.21
C VAL A 35 -43.06 -17.69 -11.33
N GLN A 36 -43.23 -18.84 -12.01
CA GLN A 36 -43.20 -19.12 -13.46
C GLN A 36 -42.11 -18.57 -14.43
N THR A 37 -41.35 -19.54 -14.95
CA THR A 37 -41.10 -19.86 -16.38
C THR A 37 -41.67 -18.95 -17.49
N LYS A 38 -40.82 -18.64 -18.50
CA LYS A 38 -41.14 -18.92 -19.92
C LYS A 38 -39.90 -18.95 -20.82
N ALA A 39 -39.87 -19.96 -21.70
CA ALA A 39 -38.92 -20.17 -22.79
C ALA A 39 -39.59 -19.93 -24.16
N ALA A 40 -38.80 -19.64 -25.20
CA ALA A 40 -39.03 -19.94 -26.64
C ALA A 40 -37.73 -19.60 -27.40
N THR A 41 -37.00 -20.50 -28.09
CA THR A 41 -37.28 -21.34 -29.29
C THR A 41 -37.37 -20.49 -30.57
N THR A 42 -36.31 -20.36 -31.41
CA THR A 42 -35.81 -21.20 -32.55
C THR A 42 -36.46 -20.89 -33.92
N VAL A 43 -35.68 -21.19 -34.98
CA VAL A 43 -35.98 -21.49 -36.42
C VAL A 43 -36.09 -20.27 -37.39
N THR A 44 -35.60 -20.22 -38.66
CA THR A 44 -35.13 -21.21 -39.66
C THR A 44 -34.28 -20.53 -40.79
N GLN A 45 -33.32 -21.31 -41.32
CA GLN A 45 -32.66 -21.45 -42.66
C GLN A 45 -33.50 -21.12 -43.96
N PRO A 46 -33.05 -21.33 -45.25
CA PRO A 46 -31.77 -21.83 -45.86
C PRO A 46 -31.30 -21.25 -47.26
N SER A 47 -30.17 -21.81 -47.76
CA SER A 47 -29.74 -22.09 -49.19
C SER A 47 -29.49 -20.92 -50.17
N GLU A 48 -28.61 -20.97 -51.19
CA GLU A 48 -28.24 -22.05 -52.12
C GLU A 48 -26.95 -21.72 -52.92
N THR A 49 -26.39 -22.75 -53.56
CA THR A 49 -25.07 -22.88 -54.24
C THR A 49 -25.15 -22.58 -55.75
N THR A 50 -24.11 -22.02 -56.38
CA THR A 50 -23.67 -22.42 -57.75
C THR A 50 -22.27 -21.90 -58.13
N VAL A 51 -21.53 -22.73 -58.87
CA VAL A 51 -20.16 -22.55 -59.44
C VAL A 51 -20.29 -22.58 -60.99
N PRO A 52 -19.38 -21.93 -61.74
CA PRO A 52 -18.49 -22.71 -62.64
C PRO A 52 -17.01 -22.23 -62.76
N GLU A 53 -16.14 -23.18 -63.11
CA GLU A 53 -14.76 -23.13 -63.70
C GLU A 53 -14.65 -22.21 -64.94
N ALA A 54 -13.50 -21.78 -65.51
CA ALA A 54 -12.04 -21.85 -65.31
C ALA A 54 -11.43 -20.73 -66.23
N THR A 55 -10.28 -20.10 -65.95
CA THR A 55 -8.95 -20.40 -66.54
C THR A 55 -8.00 -19.19 -66.31
N ASN A 56 -6.69 -19.47 -66.30
CA ASN A 56 -5.51 -18.58 -66.37
C ASN A 56 -4.83 -18.11 -65.07
N SER A 57 -3.67 -18.73 -64.80
CA SER A 57 -2.53 -18.26 -63.99
C SER A 57 -1.41 -17.74 -64.92
N PRO A 58 -0.31 -17.13 -64.44
CA PRO A 58 -0.09 -16.41 -63.18
C PRO A 58 0.61 -15.05 -63.40
N ALA A 59 0.39 -14.07 -62.52
CA ALA A 59 1.28 -12.92 -62.37
C ALA A 59 1.54 -12.68 -60.88
N LEU A 60 2.83 -12.47 -60.55
CA LEU A 60 3.38 -12.46 -59.19
C LEU A 60 2.59 -11.56 -58.22
N ALA A 61 1.97 -12.18 -57.23
CA ALA A 61 1.50 -11.49 -56.03
C ALA A 61 2.68 -11.34 -55.06
N THR A 62 3.17 -10.11 -54.91
CA THR A 62 3.97 -9.69 -53.77
C THR A 62 3.14 -9.90 -52.50
N VAL A 63 3.56 -10.86 -51.68
CA VAL A 63 2.99 -11.11 -50.36
C VAL A 63 3.31 -9.90 -49.49
N SER A 64 2.31 -9.05 -49.28
CA SER A 64 2.30 -8.09 -48.18
C SER A 64 2.46 -8.89 -46.89
N THR A 65 3.61 -8.73 -46.25
CA THR A 65 3.86 -9.22 -44.90
C THR A 65 2.81 -8.61 -43.99
N THR A 66 1.79 -9.39 -43.63
CA THR A 66 0.81 -9.03 -42.61
C THR A 66 1.56 -8.84 -41.30
N SER A 67 1.86 -7.57 -41.00
CA SER A 67 2.31 -7.16 -39.68
C SER A 67 1.25 -7.58 -38.66
N LEU A 68 1.66 -8.42 -37.70
CA LEU A 68 0.86 -8.73 -36.53
C LEU A 68 0.32 -7.43 -35.91
N PRO A 69 -0.97 -7.34 -35.58
CA PRO A 69 -1.50 -6.19 -34.88
C PRO A 69 -0.75 -6.02 -33.57
N SER A 70 -0.06 -4.90 -33.44
CA SER A 70 0.50 -4.38 -32.21
C SER A 70 -0.67 -4.07 -31.28
N SER A 71 -1.03 -5.01 -30.40
CA SER A 71 -2.01 -4.73 -29.36
C SER A 71 -1.38 -3.78 -28.34
N THR A 72 -1.66 -2.50 -28.50
CA THR A 72 -1.39 -1.44 -27.52
C THR A 72 -2.27 -1.56 -26.26
N ASP A 73 -3.09 -2.61 -26.14
CA ASP A 73 -4.01 -2.87 -25.02
C ASP A 73 -3.61 -4.13 -24.21
N ASP A 74 -2.33 -4.33 -23.93
CA ASP A 74 -1.88 -5.35 -22.96
C ASP A 74 -1.55 -4.67 -21.62
N PRO A 75 -2.42 -4.76 -20.59
CA PRO A 75 -2.17 -4.17 -19.28
C PRO A 75 -0.83 -4.59 -18.67
N LEU A 76 -0.40 -5.84 -18.90
CA LEU A 76 0.88 -6.35 -18.42
C LEU A 76 2.05 -5.59 -19.06
N ARG A 77 1.97 -5.28 -20.35
CA ARG A 77 3.00 -4.49 -21.05
C ARG A 77 3.04 -3.04 -20.58
N THR A 78 1.91 -2.46 -20.23
CA THR A 78 1.85 -1.12 -19.63
C THR A 78 2.58 -1.08 -18.28
N ASP A 79 2.28 -2.03 -17.39
CA ASP A 79 2.97 -2.16 -16.11
C ASP A 79 4.47 -2.44 -16.29
N ALA A 80 4.80 -3.33 -17.24
CA ALA A 80 6.18 -3.64 -17.59
C ALA A 80 6.94 -2.42 -18.09
N ALA A 81 6.32 -1.54 -18.89
CA ALA A 81 6.97 -0.32 -19.37
C ALA A 81 7.32 0.64 -18.24
N MET A 82 6.46 0.77 -17.22
CA MET A 82 6.75 1.57 -16.03
C MET A 82 7.91 0.98 -15.21
N MET A 83 7.88 -0.34 -14.97
CA MET A 83 8.97 -1.05 -14.30
C MET A 83 10.29 -0.90 -15.06
N ALA A 84 10.26 -1.12 -16.38
CA ALA A 84 11.42 -1.04 -17.26
C ALA A 84 12.14 0.30 -17.16
N LYS A 85 11.36 1.39 -17.20
CA LYS A 85 11.86 2.76 -17.01
C LYS A 85 12.47 2.96 -15.63
N GLY A 86 11.82 2.47 -14.57
CA GLY A 86 12.29 2.62 -13.19
C GLY A 86 13.57 1.86 -12.89
N LEU A 87 13.75 0.68 -13.49
CA LEU A 87 14.88 -0.21 -13.25
C LEU A 87 15.99 -0.10 -14.30
N GLY A 88 15.76 0.64 -15.39
CA GLY A 88 16.71 0.75 -16.50
C GLY A 88 16.89 -0.55 -17.29
N ILE A 89 15.83 -1.34 -17.45
CA ILE A 89 15.80 -2.63 -18.18
C ILE A 89 14.91 -2.54 -19.43
N SER A 90 14.92 -3.55 -20.28
CA SER A 90 13.99 -3.61 -21.43
C SER A 90 12.56 -3.91 -20.98
N VAL A 91 11.57 -3.54 -21.79
CA VAL A 91 10.16 -3.88 -21.54
C VAL A 91 9.95 -5.39 -21.55
N ASP A 92 10.60 -6.11 -22.45
CA ASP A 92 10.48 -7.59 -22.52
C ASP A 92 11.06 -8.26 -21.26
N GLU A 93 12.18 -7.77 -20.73
CA GLU A 93 12.73 -8.25 -19.44
C GLU A 93 11.76 -7.95 -18.30
N ALA A 94 11.15 -6.76 -18.27
CA ALA A 94 10.16 -6.42 -17.26
C ALA A 94 8.90 -7.31 -17.37
N VAL A 95 8.41 -7.60 -18.57
CA VAL A 95 7.31 -8.56 -18.81
C VAL A 95 7.69 -9.93 -18.26
N HIS A 96 8.89 -10.42 -18.58
CA HIS A 96 9.38 -11.71 -18.10
C HIS A 96 9.41 -11.78 -16.56
N ARG A 97 9.92 -10.75 -15.89
CA ARG A 97 9.93 -10.66 -14.42
C ARG A 97 8.53 -10.61 -13.80
N LEU A 98 7.60 -9.87 -14.41
CA LEU A 98 6.22 -9.77 -13.94
C LEU A 98 5.50 -11.12 -14.05
N GLN A 99 5.68 -11.84 -15.16
CA GLN A 99 5.07 -13.16 -15.36
C GLN A 99 5.48 -14.18 -14.30
N MET A 100 6.69 -14.05 -13.73
CA MET A 100 7.19 -14.98 -12.70
C MET A 100 6.63 -14.70 -11.30
N GLN A 101 6.02 -13.54 -11.04
CA GLN A 101 5.59 -13.16 -9.69
C GLN A 101 4.62 -14.16 -9.06
N ASN A 102 3.67 -14.67 -9.86
CA ASN A 102 2.71 -15.67 -9.37
C ASN A 102 3.41 -16.96 -8.92
N SER A 103 4.34 -17.48 -9.74
CA SER A 103 5.10 -18.68 -9.40
C SER A 103 5.98 -18.48 -8.16
N ILE A 104 6.58 -17.30 -8.01
CA ILE A 104 7.36 -16.93 -6.82
C ILE A 104 6.47 -16.87 -5.57
N GLY A 105 5.27 -16.30 -5.68
CA GLY A 105 4.29 -16.26 -4.59
C GLY A 105 3.79 -17.65 -4.17
N THR A 106 3.54 -18.53 -5.14
CA THR A 106 3.19 -19.94 -4.88
C THR A 106 4.32 -20.68 -4.18
N LEU A 107 5.58 -20.47 -4.60
CA LEU A 107 6.74 -21.05 -3.94
C LEU A 107 6.85 -20.58 -2.48
N GLY A 108 6.73 -19.26 -2.24
CA GLY A 108 6.76 -18.70 -0.90
C GLY A 108 5.72 -19.32 0.03
N THR A 109 4.47 -19.42 -0.44
CA THR A 109 3.38 -20.07 0.31
C THR A 109 3.69 -21.53 0.65
N ALA A 110 4.21 -22.29 -0.31
CA ALA A 110 4.53 -23.70 -0.10
C ALA A 110 5.64 -23.89 0.95
N LEU A 111 6.68 -23.05 0.90
CA LEU A 111 7.80 -23.10 1.85
C LEU A 111 7.37 -22.66 3.26
N GLU A 112 6.55 -21.61 3.36
CA GLU A 112 6.02 -21.18 4.65
C GLU A 112 5.18 -22.27 5.32
N GLN A 113 4.39 -23.03 4.54
CA GLN A 113 3.54 -24.10 5.09
C GLN A 113 4.31 -25.39 5.42
N ARG A 114 5.24 -25.81 4.56
CA ARG A 114 5.87 -27.14 4.63
C ARG A 114 7.23 -27.12 5.30
N GLU A 115 7.93 -25.99 5.22
CA GLU A 115 9.32 -25.85 5.69
C GLU A 115 9.45 -24.83 6.83
N ALA A 116 8.34 -24.50 7.52
CA ALA A 116 8.27 -23.48 8.59
C ALA A 116 9.40 -23.57 9.63
N ALA A 117 9.83 -24.80 9.97
CA ALA A 117 10.89 -25.04 10.95
C ALA A 117 12.30 -24.59 10.51
N THR A 118 12.48 -24.24 9.23
CA THR A 118 13.75 -23.79 8.66
C THR A 118 13.62 -22.57 7.76
N PHE A 119 12.45 -22.29 7.20
CA PHE A 119 12.23 -21.21 6.26
C PHE A 119 12.42 -19.84 6.93
N GLY A 120 13.28 -19.01 6.36
CA GLY A 120 13.66 -17.67 6.85
C GLY A 120 13.07 -16.51 6.06
N GLY A 121 12.33 -16.80 4.99
CA GLY A 121 11.67 -15.80 4.14
C GLY A 121 12.09 -15.90 2.67
N LEU A 122 11.34 -15.20 1.81
CA LEU A 122 11.56 -15.14 0.37
C LEU A 122 11.43 -13.69 -0.12
N TRP A 123 12.30 -13.26 -1.02
CA TRP A 123 12.16 -11.96 -1.69
C TRP A 123 12.73 -11.95 -3.10
N ILE A 124 12.33 -10.94 -3.87
CA ILE A 124 12.85 -10.69 -5.21
C ILE A 124 13.97 -9.65 -5.11
N GLN A 125 15.16 -10.00 -5.55
CA GLN A 125 16.27 -9.07 -5.74
C GLN A 125 16.24 -8.56 -7.18
N GLN A 126 15.92 -7.29 -7.38
CA GLN A 126 15.77 -6.69 -8.72
C GLN A 126 17.11 -6.38 -9.40
N GLN A 127 18.14 -6.04 -8.60
CA GLN A 127 19.45 -5.55 -9.05
C GLN A 127 20.57 -6.02 -8.10
N PRO A 128 21.85 -6.07 -8.55
CA PRO A 128 22.31 -5.82 -9.92
C PRO A 128 21.93 -6.92 -10.91
N VAL A 129 21.63 -8.12 -10.41
CA VAL A 129 21.13 -9.26 -11.19
C VAL A 129 19.79 -9.69 -10.59
N TYR A 130 18.82 -10.01 -11.45
CA TYR A 130 17.53 -10.52 -11.02
C TYR A 130 17.67 -11.89 -10.38
N ARG A 131 17.28 -12.01 -9.10
CA ARG A 131 17.30 -13.26 -8.35
C ARG A 131 16.05 -13.39 -7.49
N VAL A 132 15.64 -14.63 -7.26
CA VAL A 132 14.67 -14.99 -6.24
C VAL A 132 15.46 -15.53 -5.07
N VAL A 133 15.53 -14.76 -3.99
CA VAL A 133 16.32 -15.16 -2.83
C VAL A 133 15.41 -15.91 -1.86
N VAL A 134 15.86 -17.10 -1.44
CA VAL A 134 15.15 -17.94 -0.48
C VAL A 134 16.07 -18.19 0.71
N ALA A 135 15.66 -17.73 1.88
CA ALA A 135 16.43 -17.86 3.10
C ALA A 135 15.98 -19.07 3.91
N PHE A 136 16.95 -19.79 4.49
CA PHE A 136 16.71 -20.86 5.45
C PHE A 136 17.68 -20.74 6.63
N THR A 137 17.32 -21.27 7.80
CA THR A 137 18.24 -21.33 8.95
C THR A 137 19.27 -22.46 8.82
N ARG A 138 18.96 -23.47 8.00
CA ARG A 138 19.86 -24.61 7.71
C ARG A 138 19.39 -25.35 6.45
N ASN A 139 20.30 -26.10 5.82
CA ASN A 139 20.05 -27.05 4.73
C ASN A 139 19.30 -26.51 3.49
N GLY A 140 19.24 -25.18 3.30
CA GLY A 140 18.38 -24.57 2.29
C GLY A 140 18.55 -25.10 0.86
N ASN A 141 19.80 -25.39 0.44
CA ASN A 141 20.06 -25.92 -0.89
C ASN A 141 19.41 -27.30 -1.10
N ALA A 142 19.47 -28.19 -0.11
CA ALA A 142 18.82 -29.50 -0.23
C ALA A 142 17.30 -29.37 -0.13
N THR A 143 16.82 -28.48 0.75
CA THR A 143 15.39 -28.26 0.99
C THR A 143 14.67 -27.67 -0.22
N ILE A 144 15.28 -26.72 -0.95
CA ILE A 144 14.60 -26.01 -2.04
C ILE A 144 14.51 -26.84 -3.34
N GLN A 145 15.44 -27.79 -3.55
CA GLN A 145 15.58 -28.52 -4.82
C GLN A 145 14.29 -29.21 -5.29
N PRO A 146 13.54 -29.95 -4.44
CA PRO A 146 12.28 -30.58 -4.84
C PRO A 146 11.22 -29.59 -5.33
N TYR A 147 11.30 -28.32 -4.95
CA TYR A 147 10.33 -27.30 -5.31
C TYR A 147 10.64 -26.60 -6.63
N VAL A 148 11.91 -26.54 -7.04
CA VAL A 148 12.34 -25.66 -8.15
C VAL A 148 12.97 -26.40 -9.34
N ALA A 149 13.43 -27.65 -9.17
CA ALA A 149 14.22 -28.38 -10.18
C ALA A 149 13.56 -28.51 -11.57
N HIS A 150 12.24 -28.40 -11.66
CA HIS A 150 11.48 -28.51 -12.91
C HIS A 150 10.68 -27.24 -13.23
N THR A 151 11.16 -26.09 -12.76
CA THR A 151 10.50 -24.80 -12.91
C THR A 151 11.43 -23.79 -13.58
N ALA A 152 10.85 -22.75 -14.18
CA ALA A 152 11.61 -21.61 -14.71
C ALA A 152 12.37 -20.83 -13.61
N LEU A 153 12.13 -21.12 -12.33
CA LEU A 153 12.82 -20.48 -11.22
C LEU A 153 14.18 -21.11 -10.91
N ALA A 154 14.46 -22.34 -11.38
CA ALA A 154 15.65 -23.10 -10.99
C ALA A 154 16.95 -22.29 -11.09
N ASP A 155 17.14 -21.56 -12.19
CA ASP A 155 18.34 -20.77 -12.48
C ASP A 155 18.35 -19.37 -11.85
N LEU A 156 17.26 -19.00 -11.18
CA LEU A 156 17.06 -17.69 -10.55
C LEU A 156 17.17 -17.74 -9.02
N ILE A 157 17.14 -18.93 -8.44
CA ILE A 157 17.15 -19.11 -6.99
C ILE A 157 18.55 -18.82 -6.42
N ASP A 158 18.60 -17.91 -5.45
CA ASP A 158 19.75 -17.68 -4.58
C ASP A 158 19.38 -18.15 -3.17
N VAL A 159 20.05 -19.17 -2.65
CA VAL A 159 19.76 -19.70 -1.33
C VAL A 159 20.66 -19.04 -0.30
N ARG A 160 20.06 -18.45 0.74
CA ARG A 160 20.80 -17.81 1.85
C ARG A 160 20.58 -18.52 3.17
N THR A 161 21.62 -18.49 4.00
CA THR A 161 21.51 -18.92 5.39
C THR A 161 21.25 -17.71 6.28
N VAL A 162 20.26 -17.81 7.17
CA VAL A 162 19.89 -16.75 8.12
C VAL A 162 19.82 -17.29 9.55
N ALA A 163 19.74 -16.41 10.54
CA ALA A 163 19.79 -16.81 11.94
C ALA A 163 18.44 -17.34 12.45
N VAL A 164 17.35 -16.67 12.08
CA VAL A 164 16.00 -17.00 12.55
C VAL A 164 15.03 -17.30 11.42
N THR A 165 14.03 -18.11 11.73
CA THR A 165 12.93 -18.46 10.82
C THR A 165 11.96 -17.31 10.64
N TYR A 166 11.19 -17.35 9.56
CA TYR A 166 10.13 -16.40 9.29
C TYR A 166 9.01 -16.46 10.35
N THR A 167 8.69 -17.66 10.83
CA THR A 167 7.70 -17.86 11.90
C THR A 167 8.16 -17.23 13.23
N GLU A 168 9.44 -17.33 13.57
CA GLU A 168 9.99 -16.63 14.75
C GLU A 168 9.88 -15.11 14.61
N LEU A 169 10.11 -14.56 13.40
CA LEU A 169 9.93 -13.14 13.14
C LEU A 169 8.46 -12.70 13.22
N GLN A 170 7.52 -13.51 12.73
CA GLN A 170 6.08 -13.25 12.85
C GLN A 170 5.64 -13.20 14.31
N GLU A 171 6.13 -14.12 15.15
CA GLU A 171 5.80 -14.13 16.57
C GLU A 171 6.46 -12.93 17.30
N ALA A 172 7.71 -12.59 16.97
CA ALA A 172 8.36 -11.40 17.51
C ALA A 172 7.61 -10.10 17.14
N GLN A 173 7.12 -9.99 15.90
CA GLN A 173 6.30 -8.86 15.46
C GLN A 173 5.00 -8.79 16.27
N LYS A 174 4.27 -9.90 16.39
CA LYS A 174 3.03 -9.98 17.15
C LYS A 174 3.23 -9.57 18.61
N GLN A 175 4.32 -9.97 19.25
CA GLN A 175 4.64 -9.55 20.61
C GLN A 175 4.90 -8.05 20.72
N ALA A 176 5.62 -7.46 19.76
CA ALA A 176 5.81 -6.01 19.69
C ALA A 176 4.47 -5.28 19.49
N ASP A 177 3.61 -5.79 18.60
CA ASP A 177 2.28 -5.23 18.31
C ASP A 177 1.33 -5.28 19.51
N GLN A 178 1.53 -6.23 20.43
CA GLN A 178 0.78 -6.32 21.69
C GLN A 178 1.35 -5.41 22.79
N LEU A 179 2.67 -5.23 22.82
CA LEU A 179 3.36 -4.45 23.85
C LEU A 179 3.19 -2.95 23.63
N LEU A 180 3.50 -2.45 22.44
CA LEU A 180 3.68 -1.03 22.19
C LEU A 180 2.41 -0.17 22.31
N PRO A 181 1.20 -0.64 21.91
CA PRO A 181 -0.03 0.12 22.15
C PRO A 181 -0.29 0.37 23.63
N ARG A 182 0.06 -0.59 24.51
CA ARG A 182 -0.11 -0.44 25.97
C ARG A 182 0.82 0.60 26.57
N LEU A 183 1.89 0.95 25.85
CA LEU A 183 2.82 2.01 26.22
C LEU A 183 2.40 3.38 25.66
N GLY A 184 1.29 3.45 24.92
CA GLY A 184 0.82 4.70 24.29
C GLY A 184 1.75 5.22 23.19
N ILE A 185 2.52 4.33 22.57
CA ILE A 185 3.45 4.67 21.49
C ILE A 185 2.75 4.49 20.15
N SER A 186 2.82 5.53 19.30
CA SER A 186 2.48 5.38 17.88
C SER A 186 3.63 4.71 17.14
N PHE A 187 3.34 3.62 16.44
CA PHE A 187 4.33 2.85 15.67
C PHE A 187 3.68 2.17 14.47
N SER A 188 4.51 1.74 13.52
CA SER A 188 4.16 0.70 12.55
C SER A 188 5.22 -0.38 12.58
N SER A 189 4.87 -1.62 12.29
CA SER A 189 5.79 -2.75 12.31
C SER A 189 5.80 -3.48 10.97
N GLY A 190 6.93 -4.10 10.63
CA GLY A 190 7.05 -4.94 9.45
C GLY A 190 8.24 -5.88 9.55
N ILE A 191 8.14 -7.03 8.90
CA ILE A 191 9.26 -7.99 8.82
C ILE A 191 10.16 -7.60 7.66
N ASN A 192 11.41 -7.28 7.97
CA ASN A 192 12.46 -7.11 6.96
C ASN A 192 13.13 -8.47 6.73
N VAL A 193 12.59 -9.25 5.79
CA VAL A 193 13.10 -10.60 5.45
C VAL A 193 14.56 -10.58 4.99
N GLN A 194 14.99 -9.52 4.30
CA GLN A 194 16.37 -9.40 3.81
C GLN A 194 17.37 -9.22 4.95
N ALA A 195 16.96 -8.46 5.97
CA ALA A 195 17.77 -8.21 7.16
C ALA A 195 17.51 -9.20 8.30
N ASN A 196 16.61 -10.17 8.09
CA ASN A 196 16.21 -11.21 9.05
C ASN A 196 15.83 -10.65 10.44
N ARG A 197 15.01 -9.60 10.46
CA ARG A 197 14.55 -8.92 11.69
C ARG A 197 13.18 -8.27 11.51
N VAL A 198 12.52 -7.94 12.62
CA VAL A 198 11.35 -7.08 12.65
C VAL A 198 11.79 -5.63 12.84
N GLU A 199 11.24 -4.73 12.04
CA GLU A 199 11.46 -3.29 12.16
C GLU A 199 10.20 -2.63 12.69
N VAL A 200 10.38 -1.82 13.73
CA VAL A 200 9.33 -1.00 14.32
C VAL A 200 9.64 0.45 14.04
N ASN A 201 8.86 1.07 13.17
CA ASN A 201 9.00 2.47 12.83
C ASN A 201 8.35 3.33 13.92
N ILE A 202 9.12 4.27 14.46
CA ILE A 202 8.70 5.19 15.52
C ILE A 202 8.97 6.64 15.13
N THR A 203 8.26 7.57 15.77
CA THR A 203 8.34 9.01 15.46
C THR A 203 9.03 9.86 16.53
N ASP A 204 9.26 9.30 17.73
CA ASP A 204 10.05 9.94 18.78
C ASP A 204 10.84 8.88 19.56
N ARG A 205 12.14 8.80 19.30
CA ARG A 205 13.04 7.83 19.95
C ARG A 205 13.16 8.06 21.46
N VAL A 206 13.17 9.31 21.90
CA VAL A 206 13.35 9.61 23.33
C VAL A 206 12.10 9.24 24.11
N LEU A 207 10.92 9.55 23.58
CA LEU A 207 9.66 9.13 24.17
C LEU A 207 9.55 7.60 24.21
N PHE A 208 9.92 6.94 23.12
CA PHE A 208 9.93 5.48 23.00
C PHE A 208 10.82 4.80 24.06
N ASP A 209 12.08 5.21 24.15
CA ASP A 209 13.04 4.65 25.11
C ASP A 209 12.57 4.89 26.56
N ALA A 210 12.06 6.09 26.85
CA ALA A 210 11.52 6.42 28.17
C ALA A 210 10.26 5.62 28.53
N ALA A 211 9.40 5.31 27.55
CA ALA A 211 8.20 4.50 27.77
C ALA A 211 8.55 3.05 28.09
N LEU A 212 9.50 2.45 27.34
CA LEU A 212 10.01 1.11 27.64
C LEU A 212 10.66 1.06 29.02
N GLN A 213 11.50 2.04 29.35
CA GLN A 213 12.16 2.11 30.66
C GLN A 213 11.15 2.24 31.80
N ARG A 214 10.16 3.13 31.67
CA ARG A 214 9.13 3.33 32.71
C ARG A 214 8.30 2.06 32.94
N ALA A 215 8.02 1.31 31.88
CA ALA A 215 7.30 0.04 31.98
C ALA A 215 8.20 -1.14 32.40
N ASN A 216 9.50 -0.92 32.59
CA ASN A 216 10.51 -1.97 32.75
C ASN A 216 10.37 -3.07 31.67
N ALA A 217 10.06 -2.65 30.44
CA ALA A 217 9.81 -3.52 29.32
C ALA A 217 11.02 -3.52 28.37
N LYS A 218 11.15 -4.61 27.60
CA LYS A 218 12.12 -4.73 26.51
C LYS A 218 11.37 -5.14 25.25
N LEU A 219 11.90 -4.73 24.10
CA LEU A 219 11.45 -5.29 22.84
C LEU A 219 11.79 -6.80 22.79
N PRO A 220 10.97 -7.61 22.09
CA PRO A 220 11.31 -8.99 21.79
C PRO A 220 12.64 -9.09 21.04
N ASP A 221 13.26 -10.27 21.10
CA ASP A 221 14.47 -10.54 20.31
C ASP A 221 14.17 -10.36 18.80
N HIS A 222 15.19 -9.95 18.06
CA HIS A 222 15.11 -9.65 16.61
C HIS A 222 14.18 -8.49 16.23
N VAL A 223 13.67 -7.73 17.20
CA VAL A 223 12.90 -6.51 16.97
C VAL A 223 13.79 -5.29 17.15
N VAL A 224 13.84 -4.41 16.15
CA VAL A 224 14.61 -3.16 16.20
C VAL A 224 13.72 -1.95 15.99
N ALA A 225 13.99 -0.87 16.74
CA ALA A 225 13.33 0.41 16.55
C ALA A 225 14.05 1.23 15.48
N ILE A 226 13.31 1.62 14.44
CA ILE A 226 13.76 2.51 13.36
C ILE A 226 13.08 3.86 13.55
N THR A 227 13.86 4.93 13.66
CA THR A 227 13.32 6.29 13.74
C THR A 227 12.97 6.76 12.33
N ALA A 228 11.68 6.68 11.99
CA ALA A 228 11.17 7.08 10.67
C ALA A 228 11.12 8.62 10.53
N TYR A 229 10.82 9.31 11.62
CA TYR A 229 10.79 10.77 11.68
C TYR A 229 11.55 11.26 12.90
N GLU A 230 12.33 12.32 12.72
CA GLU A 230 12.92 13.02 13.85
C GLU A 230 11.82 13.71 14.67
N PRO A 231 11.94 13.71 16.02
CA PRO A 231 10.95 14.31 16.87
C PRO A 231 10.85 15.82 16.62
N LEU A 232 9.61 16.31 16.66
CA LEU A 232 9.28 17.71 16.52
C LEU A 232 9.76 18.50 17.75
N ARG A 233 10.98 19.08 17.70
CA ARG A 233 11.56 19.85 18.81
C ARG A 233 11.63 21.35 18.57
N GLY A 234 11.60 22.12 19.66
CA GLY A 234 11.77 23.57 19.69
C GLY A 234 10.49 24.38 19.48
N PRO A 235 10.50 25.67 19.86
CA PRO A 235 9.43 26.60 19.53
C PRO A 235 9.35 26.80 18.01
N LEU A 236 8.19 27.23 17.52
CA LEU A 236 8.03 27.53 16.11
C LEU A 236 8.92 28.73 15.72
N PRO A 237 9.63 28.66 14.59
CA PRO A 237 10.50 29.75 14.16
C PRO A 237 9.72 30.91 13.50
N PHE A 238 8.38 30.88 13.53
CA PHE A 238 7.49 31.86 12.91
C PHE A 238 6.27 32.12 13.80
N PRO A 239 5.67 33.32 13.74
CA PRO A 239 4.40 33.60 14.40
C PRO A 239 3.25 32.87 13.69
N ILE A 240 2.28 32.41 14.47
CA ILE A 240 0.99 31.94 13.98
C ILE A 240 -0.08 32.88 14.51
N THR A 241 -1.03 33.25 13.67
CA THR A 241 -2.29 33.87 14.08
C THR A 241 -3.35 32.77 14.12
N PRO A 242 -3.70 32.20 15.29
CA PRO A 242 -4.71 31.15 15.36
C PRO A 242 -6.06 31.64 14.87
N GLU A 243 -6.89 30.74 14.35
CA GLU A 243 -8.31 31.00 14.09
C GLU A 243 -9.16 30.20 15.09
N PRO A 244 -9.60 30.81 16.20
CA PRO A 244 -10.28 30.09 17.28
C PRO A 244 -11.61 29.47 16.89
N GLN A 245 -12.26 29.97 15.83
CA GLN A 245 -13.54 29.45 15.35
C GLN A 245 -13.38 28.19 14.50
N ILE A 246 -12.15 27.86 14.08
CA ILE A 246 -11.86 26.68 13.28
C ILE A 246 -11.27 25.59 14.17
N ALA A 247 -12.02 24.51 14.28
CA ALA A 247 -11.52 23.25 14.77
C ALA A 247 -10.43 22.74 13.84
N PHE A 248 -9.25 22.51 14.43
CA PHE A 248 -8.09 21.94 13.77
C PHE A 248 -7.67 20.68 14.52
N PRO A 249 -8.37 19.54 14.33
CA PRO A 249 -8.04 18.31 15.02
C PRO A 249 -6.63 17.86 14.67
N GLN A 250 -5.78 17.64 15.67
CA GLN A 250 -4.41 17.19 15.45
C GLN A 250 -4.07 15.99 16.32
N LEU A 251 -3.15 15.17 15.83
CA LEU A 251 -2.47 14.18 16.67
C LEU A 251 -1.51 14.86 17.66
N ARG A 252 -1.25 14.19 18.79
CA ARG A 252 -0.23 14.58 19.78
C ARG A 252 1.18 14.39 19.26
N MET A 253 1.38 13.37 18.44
CA MET A 253 2.64 12.95 17.85
C MET A 253 2.40 12.52 16.42
N ARG A 254 3.46 12.49 15.60
CA ARG A 254 3.32 12.02 14.23
C ARG A 254 2.87 10.56 14.23
N SER A 255 1.92 10.24 13.36
CA SER A 255 1.59 8.85 13.09
C SER A 255 2.78 8.16 12.44
N ALA A 256 3.13 6.97 12.93
CA ALA A 256 4.08 6.10 12.25
C ALA A 256 3.43 5.25 11.16
N ALA A 257 2.11 5.33 10.99
CA ALA A 257 1.40 4.62 9.93
C ALA A 257 1.68 5.29 8.58
N PHE A 258 2.24 4.52 7.65
CA PHE A 258 2.39 4.91 6.25
C PHE A 258 1.09 4.61 5.51
N MET A 259 0.11 5.51 5.63
CA MET A 259 -1.11 5.37 4.84
C MET A 259 -0.87 5.93 3.44
N ALA A 260 -1.12 5.09 2.43
CA ALA A 260 -0.79 5.35 1.03
C ALA A 260 -2.01 5.66 0.16
N ALA A 261 -3.16 5.96 0.78
CA ALA A 261 -4.32 6.44 0.03
C ALA A 261 -4.17 7.93 -0.26
N LEU A 262 -4.89 8.39 -1.29
CA LEU A 262 -4.88 9.78 -1.74
C LEU A 262 -6.31 10.31 -1.71
N LEU A 263 -6.51 11.41 -0.98
CA LEU A 263 -7.75 12.17 -0.97
C LEU A 263 -7.55 13.45 -1.77
N GLU A 264 -8.19 13.52 -2.92
CA GLU A 264 -8.16 14.70 -3.78
C GLU A 264 -9.48 15.47 -3.62
N GLY A 265 -9.41 16.80 -3.52
CA GLY A 265 -10.61 17.62 -3.46
C GLY A 265 -10.37 19.06 -3.05
N LYS A 266 -11.45 19.82 -2.88
CA LYS A 266 -11.38 21.21 -2.43
C LYS A 266 -11.26 21.27 -0.90
N LEU A 267 -10.25 21.98 -0.38
CA LEU A 267 -10.15 22.29 1.04
C LEU A 267 -11.21 23.34 1.39
N ILE A 268 -12.11 23.01 2.30
CA ILE A 268 -13.23 23.85 2.70
C ILE A 268 -13.28 23.99 4.22
N GLU A 269 -13.91 25.07 4.66
CA GLU A 269 -14.43 25.19 6.01
C GLU A 269 -15.92 24.84 5.97
N GLN A 270 -16.35 23.94 6.85
CA GLN A 270 -17.74 23.53 7.00
C GLN A 270 -18.03 23.33 8.48
N ASP A 271 -19.00 24.07 9.01
CA ASP A 271 -19.45 24.03 10.41
C ASP A 271 -18.30 24.24 11.42
N GLY A 272 -17.33 25.10 11.06
CA GLY A 272 -16.15 25.39 11.86
C GLY A 272 -15.08 24.30 11.78
N CYS A 273 -15.14 23.34 10.85
CA CYS A 273 -14.16 22.27 10.71
C CYS A 273 -13.51 22.33 9.32
N LEU A 274 -12.20 22.07 9.23
CA LEU A 274 -11.52 21.96 7.95
C LEU A 274 -11.69 20.57 7.34
N ARG A 275 -12.26 20.53 6.14
CA ARG A 275 -12.60 19.29 5.43
C ARG A 275 -12.10 19.33 4.00
N VAL A 276 -11.93 18.17 3.39
CA VAL A 276 -11.69 18.07 1.95
C VAL A 276 -12.93 17.49 1.30
N ARG A 277 -13.43 18.18 0.26
CA ARG A 277 -14.60 17.76 -0.51
C ARG A 277 -14.15 17.27 -1.88
N PRO A 278 -14.23 15.94 -2.16
CA PRO A 278 -13.81 15.40 -3.45
C PRO A 278 -14.64 15.86 -4.64
N SER A 279 -15.95 16.10 -4.43
CA SER A 279 -16.87 16.57 -5.47
C SER A 279 -17.95 17.47 -4.86
N ASP A 280 -18.49 18.41 -5.65
CA ASP A 280 -19.44 19.42 -5.16
C ASP A 280 -20.73 18.84 -4.53
N SER A 281 -21.11 17.62 -4.93
CA SER A 281 -22.30 16.91 -4.43
C SER A 281 -21.98 15.77 -3.45
N GLY A 282 -20.70 15.50 -3.16
CA GLY A 282 -20.26 14.40 -2.31
C GLY A 282 -20.14 14.77 -0.83
N PRO A 283 -20.01 13.75 0.05
CA PRO A 283 -19.58 13.99 1.43
C PRO A 283 -18.18 14.61 1.43
N SER A 284 -17.83 15.28 2.52
CA SER A 284 -16.49 15.80 2.74
C SER A 284 -15.87 15.09 3.95
N ASP A 285 -14.55 14.91 3.90
CA ASP A 285 -13.80 14.21 4.94
C ASP A 285 -13.19 15.22 5.90
N LEU A 286 -13.38 14.99 7.20
CA LEU A 286 -12.68 15.76 8.22
C LEU A 286 -11.21 15.35 8.25
N VAL A 287 -10.32 16.33 8.06
CA VAL A 287 -8.89 16.07 8.12
C VAL A 287 -8.42 16.06 9.57
N ILE A 288 -7.79 14.96 9.99
CA ILE A 288 -7.03 14.87 11.23
C ILE A 288 -5.57 15.14 10.89
N TRP A 289 -5.07 16.28 11.36
CA TRP A 289 -3.79 16.84 10.94
C TRP A 289 -2.61 16.24 11.72
N GLN A 290 -1.47 16.11 11.05
CA GLN A 290 -0.20 15.84 11.72
C GLN A 290 0.22 17.04 12.59
N PRO A 291 0.99 16.82 13.67
CA PRO A 291 1.32 17.87 14.65
C PRO A 291 2.21 19.00 14.13
N ASP A 292 2.74 18.88 12.92
CA ASP A 292 3.61 19.83 12.22
C ASP A 292 2.87 20.71 11.20
N TYR A 293 1.55 20.64 11.15
CA TYR A 293 0.73 21.57 10.39
C TYR A 293 0.02 22.54 11.32
N PHE A 294 -0.30 23.73 10.80
CA PHE A 294 -0.89 24.79 11.60
C PHE A 294 -1.94 25.57 10.81
N VAL A 295 -3.08 25.85 11.43
CA VAL A 295 -4.03 26.83 10.91
C VAL A 295 -3.54 28.24 11.22
N ASN A 296 -3.52 29.11 10.22
CA ASN A 296 -3.12 30.49 10.33
C ASN A 296 -4.13 31.41 9.64
N ARG A 297 -4.52 32.49 10.32
CA ARG A 297 -5.34 33.54 9.74
C ARG A 297 -4.47 34.64 9.16
N ASN A 298 -4.66 34.91 7.87
CA ASN A 298 -4.02 36.00 7.16
C ASN A 298 -5.10 36.89 6.52
N GLY A 299 -5.51 37.93 7.24
CA GLY A 299 -6.67 38.74 6.89
C GLY A 299 -7.95 37.90 6.85
N LEU A 300 -8.64 37.89 5.71
CA LEU A 300 -9.85 37.09 5.51
C LEU A 300 -9.58 35.64 5.10
N ARG A 301 -8.33 35.29 4.79
CA ARG A 301 -7.98 33.95 4.33
C ARG A 301 -7.50 33.06 5.47
N ILE A 302 -7.93 31.81 5.42
CA ILE A 302 -7.43 30.73 6.28
C ILE A 302 -6.37 30.00 5.49
N GLU A 303 -5.17 29.93 6.05
CA GLU A 303 -3.99 29.29 5.48
C GLU A 303 -3.56 28.12 6.35
N ILE A 304 -3.01 27.09 5.72
CA ILE A 304 -2.35 25.97 6.38
C ILE A 304 -0.86 26.16 6.20
N LEU A 305 -0.13 26.21 7.30
CA LEU A 305 1.32 26.29 7.34
C LEU A 305 1.91 24.92 7.69
N ASP A 306 3.04 24.57 7.10
CA ASP A 306 3.89 23.50 7.60
C ASP A 306 4.82 24.01 8.73
N ARG A 307 5.64 23.10 9.28
CA ARG A 307 6.63 23.45 10.32
C ARG A 307 7.77 24.35 9.87
N THR A 308 7.92 24.62 8.58
CA THR A 308 8.86 25.63 8.08
C THR A 308 8.24 27.02 8.02
N GLY A 309 6.93 27.13 8.27
CA GLY A 309 6.17 28.37 8.12
C GLY A 309 5.74 28.62 6.68
N THR A 310 5.91 27.63 5.80
CA THR A 310 5.49 27.73 4.39
C THR A 310 3.99 27.50 4.30
N VAL A 311 3.28 28.36 3.56
CA VAL A 311 1.87 28.12 3.24
C VAL A 311 1.78 26.95 2.27
N VAL A 312 1.21 25.85 2.75
CA VAL A 312 1.06 24.59 2.00
C VAL A 312 -0.34 24.42 1.43
N ALA A 313 -1.35 25.12 1.96
CA ALA A 313 -2.69 25.16 1.37
C ALA A 313 -3.48 26.36 1.89
N ARG A 314 -4.59 26.70 1.22
CA ARG A 314 -5.58 27.69 1.68
C ARG A 314 -6.98 27.13 1.54
N VAL A 315 -7.89 27.60 2.38
CA VAL A 315 -9.31 27.31 2.19
C VAL A 315 -9.76 27.83 0.83
N GLY A 316 -10.32 26.93 0.03
CA GLY A 316 -10.71 27.14 -1.36
C GLY A 316 -9.80 26.46 -2.38
N ASP A 317 -8.58 26.07 -2.00
CA ASP A 317 -7.63 25.40 -2.91
C ASP A 317 -8.07 23.96 -3.20
N VAL A 318 -7.70 23.44 -4.37
CA VAL A 318 -7.77 22.01 -4.66
C VAL A 318 -6.48 21.36 -4.17
N VAL A 319 -6.62 20.40 -3.27
CA VAL A 319 -5.54 19.75 -2.55
C VAL A 319 -5.52 18.25 -2.82
N ASP A 320 -4.32 17.70 -2.76
CA ASP A 320 -4.04 16.27 -2.75
C ASP A 320 -3.51 15.94 -1.35
N VAL A 321 -4.29 15.19 -0.58
CA VAL A 321 -3.95 14.81 0.79
C VAL A 321 -3.65 13.33 0.82
N GLY A 322 -2.37 12.99 0.92
CA GLY A 322 -1.96 11.64 1.26
C GLY A 322 -2.51 11.24 2.64
N GLY A 323 -2.61 9.95 2.92
CA GLY A 323 -3.11 9.47 4.20
C GLY A 323 -4.03 8.27 4.03
N GLY A 324 -5.07 8.20 4.86
CA GLY A 324 -6.09 7.16 4.75
C GLY A 324 -7.34 7.46 5.53
N GLU A 325 -8.45 6.94 5.01
CA GLU A 325 -9.74 6.95 5.69
C GLU A 325 -9.65 6.14 7.00
N THR A 326 -10.25 6.67 8.05
CA THR A 326 -10.24 6.03 9.37
C THR A 326 -11.54 6.24 10.11
N SER A 327 -11.81 5.35 11.06
CA SER A 327 -12.92 5.48 12.01
C SER A 327 -12.40 6.10 13.32
N MET A 328 -13.26 6.81 14.04
CA MET A 328 -12.92 7.28 15.39
C MET A 328 -12.93 6.11 16.37
N THR A 329 -11.77 5.49 16.59
CA THR A 329 -11.58 4.44 17.59
C THR A 329 -11.07 5.03 18.91
N GLN A 330 -11.20 4.28 20.00
CA GLN A 330 -10.70 4.70 21.31
C GLN A 330 -9.17 4.95 21.27
N GLU A 331 -8.44 4.19 20.48
CA GLU A 331 -6.99 4.35 20.29
C GLU A 331 -6.67 5.66 19.56
N LEU A 332 -7.45 6.02 18.52
CA LEU A 332 -7.27 7.28 17.82
C LEU A 332 -7.60 8.47 18.73
N GLU A 333 -8.70 8.41 19.47
CA GLU A 333 -9.08 9.45 20.45
C GLU A 333 -7.97 9.71 21.49
N GLN A 334 -7.30 8.66 21.98
CA GLN A 334 -6.18 8.79 22.92
C GLN A 334 -4.95 9.46 22.29
N GLN A 335 -4.79 9.35 20.97
CA GLN A 335 -3.71 9.99 20.21
C GLN A 335 -4.03 11.44 19.85
N MET A 336 -5.28 11.90 19.96
CA MET A 336 -5.67 13.28 19.65
C MET A 336 -5.14 14.28 20.68
N ARG A 337 -4.60 15.40 20.21
CA ARG A 337 -4.11 16.51 21.05
C ARG A 337 -5.23 17.09 21.91
N MET A 338 -6.41 17.24 21.34
CA MET A 338 -7.63 17.68 22.01
C MET A 338 -8.80 16.78 21.56
N PRO A 339 -9.83 16.58 22.41
CA PRO A 339 -11.04 15.89 21.99
C PRO A 339 -11.67 16.56 20.76
N LEU A 340 -12.29 15.76 19.89
CA LEU A 340 -13.01 16.29 18.73
C LEU A 340 -14.24 17.09 19.17
N PRO A 341 -14.46 18.28 18.58
CA PRO A 341 -15.73 18.98 18.75
C PRO A 341 -16.89 18.16 18.18
N LYS A 342 -18.04 18.20 18.86
CA LYS A 342 -19.24 17.42 18.49
C LYS A 342 -19.78 17.71 17.09
N GLN A 343 -19.50 18.89 16.55
CA GLN A 343 -19.91 19.29 15.21
C GLN A 343 -18.98 18.77 14.10
N CYS A 344 -17.79 18.28 14.46
CA CYS A 344 -16.82 17.75 13.50
C CYS A 344 -16.97 16.23 13.36
N ASP A 345 -18.12 15.79 12.87
CA ASP A 345 -18.39 14.36 12.62
C ASP A 345 -17.68 13.87 11.35
N GLY A 346 -17.48 12.55 11.27
CA GLY A 346 -16.83 11.88 10.14
C GLY A 346 -17.61 11.97 8.81
N PRO A 347 -17.11 11.37 7.72
CA PRO A 347 -15.92 10.50 7.66
C PRO A 347 -14.61 11.22 7.99
N TYR A 348 -13.60 10.48 8.46
CA TYR A 348 -12.32 11.02 8.90
C TYR A 348 -11.19 10.59 7.98
N TRP A 349 -10.29 11.52 7.69
CA TRP A 349 -9.06 11.27 6.96
C TRP A 349 -7.86 11.56 7.85
N LEU A 350 -7.07 10.52 8.18
CA LEU A 350 -5.81 10.74 8.88
C LEU A 350 -4.75 11.16 7.88
N MET A 351 -4.35 12.43 7.97
CA MET A 351 -3.45 13.08 7.04
C MET A 351 -2.05 12.45 7.04
N GLY A 352 -1.50 12.20 5.85
CA GLY A 352 -0.09 11.94 5.59
C GLY A 352 0.60 13.19 5.04
N GLU A 353 0.96 13.17 3.76
CA GLU A 353 1.53 14.33 3.04
C GLU A 353 0.43 15.22 2.43
N LEU A 354 0.74 16.48 2.15
CA LEU A 354 -0.19 17.45 1.56
C LEU A 354 0.49 18.19 0.42
N ASP A 355 -0.15 18.16 -0.74
CA ASP A 355 0.23 18.91 -1.93
C ASP A 355 -0.96 19.72 -2.47
N VAL A 356 -0.65 20.79 -3.19
CA VAL A 356 -1.65 21.63 -3.88
C VAL A 356 -1.50 21.40 -5.38
N LYS A 357 -2.62 21.11 -6.06
CA LYS A 357 -2.64 21.08 -7.52
C LYS A 357 -2.45 22.50 -8.05
N LYS A 358 -1.35 22.70 -8.78
CA LYS A 358 -1.03 23.98 -9.43
C LYS A 358 -1.78 24.17 -10.73
#